data_AF-A0A968JWX1-F1
#
_entry.id   AF-A0A968JWX1-F1
#
_cell.length_a   1.000
_cell.length_b   1.000
_cell.length_c   1.000
_cell.angle_alpha   90.00
_cell.angle_beta   90.00
_cell.angle_gamma   90.00
#
_symmetry.space_group_name_H-M   'P 1'
#
loop_
_entity.id
_entity.type
_entity.pdbx_description
1 polymer ?
#
loop_
_entity_poly.entity_id
_entity_poly.type
_entity_poly.pdbx_seq_one_letter_code
_entity_poly.pdbx_strand_id
1 'polypeptide(L)'
;MHYGFRVTNWSNYGEAFNIRYNKDFEPLDYQTFEKGEQYYSKTIPEPRVSFSVNSGRYSSFKLSYNKTIQHIHLINNGISPFNMLDAWLPSGPNIKPQMAHIFDLGFFHAWPQKFVDLQTDILL
;
A
#
# COMPACT_ATOMS: atom_id res chain seq x y z
N MET A 1 13.09 14.17 14.23
CA MET A 1 12.30 12.92 14.13
C MET A 1 10.87 13.30 13.78
N HIS A 2 10.30 12.69 12.75
CA HIS A 2 8.90 12.89 12.36
C HIS A 2 8.17 11.56 12.40
N TYR A 3 6.96 11.57 12.92
CA TYR A 3 6.09 10.40 12.94
C TYR A 3 4.70 10.83 12.50
N GLY A 4 3.96 9.87 11.97
CA GLY A 4 2.58 10.07 11.61
C GLY A 4 1.86 8.73 11.59
N PHE A 5 0.56 8.80 11.74
CA PHE A 5 -0.29 7.64 11.78
C PHE A 5 -1.53 7.94 10.98
N ARG A 6 -1.87 7.03 10.08
CA ARG A 6 -3.14 7.04 9.35
C ARG A 6 -3.87 5.73 9.65
N VAL A 7 -5.18 5.81 9.75
CA VAL A 7 -6.04 4.63 9.77
C VAL A 7 -6.95 4.73 8.56
N THR A 8 -6.97 3.67 7.77
CA THR A 8 -7.86 3.57 6.62
C THR A 8 -8.90 2.50 6.93
N ASN A 9 -10.18 2.88 6.83
CA ASN A 9 -11.29 1.92 6.79
C ASN A 9 -11.80 1.86 5.34
N TRP A 10 -11.81 0.66 4.78
CA TRP A 10 -12.39 0.39 3.48
C TRP A 10 -13.61 -0.50 3.65
N SER A 11 -14.76 -0.05 3.18
CA SER A 11 -16.04 -0.75 3.32
C SER A 11 -16.79 -0.78 2.00
N ASN A 12 -17.30 -1.95 1.64
CA ASN A 12 -18.15 -2.12 0.47
C ASN A 12 -19.59 -2.40 0.92
N TYR A 13 -20.54 -1.74 0.28
CA TYR A 13 -21.97 -1.87 0.55
C TYR A 13 -22.73 -2.15 -0.74
N GLY A 14 -23.87 -2.81 -0.63
CA GLY A 14 -24.80 -3.00 -1.74
C GLY A 14 -25.07 -4.46 -2.08
N GLU A 15 -25.93 -4.63 -3.07
CA GLU A 15 -26.31 -5.95 -3.58
C GLU A 15 -25.07 -6.65 -4.15
N ALA A 16 -24.71 -7.78 -3.57
CA ALA A 16 -23.54 -8.54 -3.96
C ALA A 16 -23.78 -10.03 -3.81
N PHE A 17 -23.14 -10.80 -4.69
CA PHE A 17 -23.06 -12.25 -4.59
C PHE A 17 -21.60 -12.63 -4.29
N ASN A 18 -21.35 -13.19 -3.12
CA ASN A 18 -20.02 -13.61 -2.70
C ASN A 18 -19.94 -15.13 -2.60
N ILE A 19 -19.00 -15.73 -3.34
CA ILE A 19 -18.64 -17.14 -3.18
C ILE A 19 -17.58 -17.22 -2.08
N ARG A 20 -17.81 -18.10 -1.10
CA ARG A 20 -16.87 -18.40 -0.03
C ARG A 20 -16.03 -19.61 -0.42
N TYR A 21 -14.71 -19.47 -0.29
CA TYR A 21 -13.76 -20.52 -0.61
C TYR A 21 -13.12 -21.12 0.65
N ASN A 22 -12.75 -22.39 0.60
CA ASN A 22 -11.90 -23.02 1.62
C ASN A 22 -10.42 -22.62 1.44
N LYS A 23 -9.52 -23.20 2.24
CA LYS A 23 -8.06 -22.92 2.15
C LYS A 23 -7.44 -23.41 0.84
N ASP A 24 -8.07 -24.38 0.19
CA ASP A 24 -7.65 -25.00 -1.06
C ASP A 24 -8.31 -24.34 -2.29
N PHE A 25 -8.98 -23.19 -2.09
CA PHE A 25 -9.71 -22.43 -3.11
C PHE A 25 -10.90 -23.15 -3.76
N GLU A 26 -11.46 -24.15 -3.08
CA GLU A 26 -12.69 -24.81 -3.50
C GLU A 26 -13.92 -24.04 -2.97
N PRO A 27 -14.99 -23.86 -3.77
CA PRO A 27 -16.19 -23.16 -3.33
C PRO A 27 -16.93 -24.00 -2.27
N LEU A 28 -17.16 -23.39 -1.10
CA LEU A 28 -17.93 -24.01 -0.01
C LEU A 28 -19.42 -23.72 -0.16
N ASP A 29 -19.76 -22.44 -0.31
CA ASP A 29 -21.13 -21.94 -0.38
C ASP A 29 -21.14 -20.51 -0.96
N TYR A 30 -22.32 -19.95 -1.16
CA TYR A 30 -22.53 -18.56 -1.57
C TYR A 30 -23.30 -17.77 -0.51
N GLN A 31 -23.01 -16.47 -0.45
CA GLN A 31 -23.73 -15.51 0.36
C GLN A 31 -24.23 -14.37 -0.53
N THR A 32 -25.52 -14.08 -0.43
CA THR A 32 -26.16 -12.92 -1.07
C THR A 32 -26.30 -11.80 -0.06
N PHE A 33 -26.05 -10.59 -0.51
CA PHE A 33 -26.20 -9.37 0.29
C PHE A 33 -27.27 -8.48 -0.35
N GLU A 34 -28.09 -7.85 0.47
CA GLU A 34 -29.15 -6.95 0.02
C GLU A 34 -28.64 -5.51 -0.21
N LYS A 35 -29.50 -4.67 -0.78
CA LYS A 35 -29.18 -3.26 -1.02
C LYS A 35 -28.87 -2.54 0.29
N GLY A 36 -27.70 -1.90 0.33
CA GLY A 36 -27.23 -1.16 1.51
C GLY A 36 -26.59 -2.03 2.59
N GLU A 37 -26.58 -3.35 2.42
CA GLU A 37 -25.90 -4.25 3.34
C GLU A 37 -24.37 -4.17 3.14
N GLN A 38 -23.63 -4.21 4.26
CA GLN A 38 -22.17 -4.19 4.25
C GLN A 38 -21.62 -5.60 4.08
N TYR A 39 -21.09 -5.91 2.90
CA TYR A 39 -20.55 -7.24 2.63
C TYR A 39 -19.04 -7.36 2.86
N TYR A 40 -18.33 -6.25 3.01
CA TYR A 40 -16.91 -6.24 3.33
C TYR A 40 -16.54 -4.97 4.09
N SER A 41 -15.73 -5.10 5.14
CA SER A 41 -15.07 -3.97 5.77
C SER A 41 -13.72 -4.38 6.33
N LYS A 42 -12.71 -3.53 6.12
CA LYS A 42 -11.38 -3.75 6.65
C LYS A 42 -10.75 -2.43 7.08
N THR A 43 -10.43 -2.35 8.36
CA THR A 43 -9.66 -1.26 8.94
C THR A 43 -8.20 -1.66 9.06
N ILE A 44 -7.29 -0.84 8.55
CA ILE A 44 -5.86 -1.14 8.63
C ILE A 44 -5.08 0.13 8.99
N PRO A 45 -4.15 0.04 9.96
CA PRO A 45 -3.26 1.14 10.28
C PRO A 45 -2.09 1.26 9.28
N GLU A 46 -1.73 2.50 9.00
CA GLU A 46 -0.65 2.94 8.10
C GLU A 46 0.29 3.89 8.87
N PRO A 47 1.15 3.34 9.75
CA PRO A 47 2.16 4.13 10.43
C PRO A 47 3.24 4.61 9.44
N ARG A 48 3.78 5.80 9.73
CA ARG A 48 4.97 6.34 9.09
C ARG A 48 5.89 6.92 10.15
N VAL A 49 7.16 6.54 10.11
CA VAL A 49 8.17 7.05 11.03
C VAL A 49 9.41 7.40 10.21
N SER A 50 9.98 8.57 10.47
CA SER A 50 11.24 8.99 9.91
C SER A 50 12.13 9.61 10.99
N PHE A 51 13.39 9.24 10.92
CA PHE A 51 14.45 9.71 11.77
C PHE A 51 15.51 10.38 10.89
N SER A 52 16.02 11.51 11.36
CA SER A 52 17.14 12.19 10.73
C SER A 52 18.06 12.64 11.85
N VAL A 53 19.34 12.33 11.70
CA VAL A 53 20.39 12.70 12.64
C VAL A 53 21.54 13.35 11.89
N ASN A 54 21.98 14.49 12.40
CA ASN A 54 23.18 15.14 11.90
C ASN A 54 24.40 14.34 12.37
N SER A 55 25.17 13.78 11.45
CA SER A 55 26.43 13.08 11.75
C SER A 55 27.64 14.02 11.75
N GLY A 56 27.44 15.27 11.34
CA GLY A 56 28.45 16.33 11.30
C GLY A 56 27.81 17.68 11.02
N ARG A 57 28.65 18.71 10.83
CA ARG A 57 28.16 20.08 10.56
C ARG A 57 27.43 20.21 9.21
N TYR A 58 27.74 19.33 8.27
CA TYR A 58 27.21 19.33 6.91
C TYR A 58 26.75 17.96 6.43
N SER A 59 26.64 16.97 7.32
CA SER A 59 26.14 15.64 6.98
C SER A 59 24.96 15.21 7.84
N SER A 60 24.06 14.44 7.25
CA SER A 60 22.96 13.79 7.98
C SER A 60 22.72 12.39 7.46
N PHE A 61 22.34 11.50 8.38
CA PHE A 61 21.74 10.21 8.07
C PHE A 61 20.24 10.30 8.25
N LYS A 62 19.51 9.69 7.31
CA LYS A 62 18.06 9.61 7.30
C LYS A 62 17.67 8.15 7.30
N LEU A 63 16.64 7.81 8.07
CA LEU A 63 16.04 6.48 8.11
C LEU A 63 14.54 6.66 8.14
N SER A 64 13.80 5.95 7.30
CA SER A 64 12.35 5.96 7.38
C SER A 64 11.72 4.59 7.15
N TYR A 65 10.54 4.43 7.72
CA TYR A 65 9.66 3.28 7.54
C TYR A 65 8.25 3.79 7.28
N ASN A 66 7.65 3.33 6.19
CA ASN A 66 6.30 3.68 5.80
C ASN A 66 5.51 2.41 5.46
N LYS A 67 4.31 2.27 6.02
CA LYS A 67 3.35 1.27 5.58
C LYS A 67 2.25 1.95 4.77
N THR A 68 2.02 1.49 3.54
CA THR A 68 0.97 2.02 2.65
C THR A 68 0.09 0.90 2.13
N ILE A 69 -1.19 1.20 1.88
CA ILE A 69 -2.20 0.20 1.52
C ILE A 69 -2.97 0.65 0.29
N GLN A 70 -3.12 -0.24 -0.66
CA GLN A 70 -3.90 -0.04 -1.88
C GLN A 70 -5.10 -0.98 -1.91
N HIS A 71 -6.29 -0.40 -2.04
CA HIS A 71 -7.56 -1.13 -2.03
C HIS A 71 -8.12 -1.41 -3.41
N ILE A 72 -7.61 -0.78 -4.48
CA ILE A 72 -8.11 -0.98 -5.85
C ILE A 72 -7.04 -1.70 -6.66
N HIS A 73 -7.44 -2.75 -7.36
CA HIS A 73 -6.58 -3.62 -8.17
C HIS A 73 -6.93 -3.44 -9.64
N LEU A 74 -5.91 -3.42 -10.49
CA LEU A 74 -6.08 -3.51 -11.94
C LEU A 74 -5.85 -4.97 -12.35
N ILE A 75 -6.87 -5.62 -12.90
CA ILE A 75 -6.74 -6.94 -13.50
C ILE A 75 -6.71 -6.77 -15.02
N ASN A 76 -5.64 -7.28 -15.62
CA ASN A 76 -5.43 -7.33 -17.05
C ASN A 76 -5.26 -8.79 -17.48
N ASN A 77 -6.05 -9.23 -18.46
CA ASN A 77 -6.00 -10.59 -19.02
C ASN A 77 -5.53 -10.60 -20.49
N GLY A 78 -4.84 -9.53 -20.92
CA GLY A 78 -4.40 -9.38 -22.31
C GLY A 78 -3.09 -10.10 -22.58
N ILE A 79 -3.11 -11.06 -23.52
CA ILE A 79 -1.88 -11.60 -24.14
C ILE A 79 -1.44 -10.80 -25.38
N SER A 80 -2.30 -9.90 -25.88
CA SER A 80 -2.05 -9.03 -27.03
C SER A 80 -2.63 -7.63 -26.77
N PRO A 81 -1.99 -6.54 -27.22
CA PRO A 81 -2.44 -5.17 -26.97
C PRO A 81 -3.81 -4.82 -27.58
N PHE A 82 -4.37 -5.66 -28.45
CA PHE A 82 -5.61 -5.38 -29.19
C PHE A 82 -6.87 -6.06 -28.63
N ASN A 83 -6.76 -6.90 -27.61
CA ASN A 83 -7.88 -7.61 -26.99
C ASN A 83 -7.88 -7.53 -25.45
N MET A 84 -7.31 -6.45 -24.91
CA MET A 84 -7.20 -6.26 -23.46
C MET A 84 -8.52 -5.71 -22.89
N LEU A 85 -9.09 -6.40 -21.89
CA LEU A 85 -10.12 -5.85 -21.03
C LEU A 85 -9.48 -5.56 -19.67
N ASP A 86 -9.36 -4.28 -19.34
CA ASP A 86 -8.88 -3.81 -18.03
C ASP A 86 -10.05 -3.67 -17.07
N ALA A 87 -10.01 -4.41 -15.96
CA ALA A 87 -11.01 -4.34 -14.91
C ALA A 87 -10.39 -3.79 -13.63
N TRP A 88 -10.95 -2.69 -13.13
CA TRP A 88 -10.61 -2.16 -11.81
C TRP A 88 -11.51 -2.82 -10.77
N LEU A 89 -10.93 -3.64 -9.90
CA LEU A 89 -11.65 -4.33 -8.84
C LEU A 89 -11.29 -3.76 -7.47
N PRO A 90 -12.30 -3.43 -6.63
CA PRO A 90 -12.04 -3.06 -5.25
C PRO A 90 -11.64 -4.30 -4.43
N SER A 91 -10.99 -4.05 -3.29
CA SER A 91 -10.71 -5.07 -2.31
C SER A 91 -12.01 -5.55 -1.68
N GLY A 92 -12.08 -6.84 -1.41
CA GLY A 92 -13.27 -7.51 -0.93
C GLY A 92 -12.94 -8.81 -0.20
N PRO A 93 -13.94 -9.68 0.00
CA PRO A 93 -13.76 -10.94 0.74
C PRO A 93 -12.71 -11.86 0.09
N ASN A 94 -12.62 -11.85 -1.24
CA ASN A 94 -11.75 -12.74 -2.01
C ASN A 94 -10.44 -12.09 -2.45
N ILE A 95 -10.43 -10.77 -2.70
CA ILE A 95 -9.23 -10.01 -3.09
C ILE A 95 -8.86 -9.06 -1.96
N LYS A 96 -7.81 -9.40 -1.21
CA LYS A 96 -7.33 -8.57 -0.09
C LYS A 96 -6.60 -7.32 -0.63
N PRO A 97 -6.58 -6.21 0.12
CA PRO A 97 -5.81 -5.04 -0.27
C PRO A 97 -4.31 -5.34 -0.31
N GLN A 98 -3.61 -4.72 -1.26
CA GLN A 98 -2.15 -4.80 -1.35
C GLN A 98 -1.54 -3.90 -0.28
N MET A 99 -0.49 -4.38 0.38
CA MET A 99 0.24 -3.63 1.40
C MET A 99 1.70 -3.51 0.99
N ALA A 100 2.23 -2.30 1.05
CA ALA A 100 3.65 -2.01 0.84
C ALA A 100 4.28 -1.57 2.16
N HIS A 101 5.40 -2.20 2.50
CA HIS A 101 6.28 -1.79 3.58
C HIS A 101 7.53 -1.22 2.92
N ILE A 102 7.75 0.07 3.07
CA ILE A 102 8.86 0.78 2.42
C ILE A 102 9.83 1.19 3.51
N PHE A 103 11.04 0.65 3.45
CA PHE A 103 12.14 1.09 4.29
C PHE A 103 13.10 1.93 3.45
N ASP A 104 13.56 3.04 4.00
CA ASP A 104 14.45 3.95 3.28
C ASP A 104 15.60 4.36 4.20
N LEU A 105 16.82 4.25 3.68
CA LEU A 105 18.04 4.68 4.35
C LEU A 105 18.78 5.67 3.45
N GLY A 106 18.98 6.88 3.96
CA GLY A 106 19.59 7.99 3.24
C GLY A 106 20.84 8.53 3.92
N PHE A 107 21.77 9.02 3.11
CA PHE A 107 22.90 9.83 3.54
C PHE A 107 22.94 11.11 2.72
N PHE A 108 23.16 12.23 3.40
CA PHE A 108 23.33 13.54 2.81
C PHE A 108 24.62 14.17 3.31
N HIS A 109 25.37 14.82 2.42
CA HIS A 109 26.51 15.65 2.78
C HIS A 109 26.64 16.87 1.86
N ALA A 110 26.87 18.04 2.44
CA ALA A 110 27.11 19.29 1.74
C ALA A 110 28.58 19.72 1.85
N TRP A 111 29.13 20.27 0.77
CA TRP A 111 30.41 20.99 0.73
C TRP A 111 30.16 22.47 0.41
N PRO A 112 29.85 23.31 1.42
CA PRO A 112 29.44 24.70 1.18
C PRO A 112 30.47 25.53 0.41
N GLN A 113 31.77 25.30 0.66
CA GLN A 113 32.85 26.03 -0.01
C GLN A 113 32.94 25.70 -1.50
N LYS A 114 32.46 24.52 -1.90
CA LYS A 114 32.44 24.06 -3.29
C LYS A 114 31.06 24.23 -3.94
N PHE A 115 30.05 24.63 -3.16
CA PHE A 115 28.65 24.70 -3.59
C PHE A 115 28.14 23.38 -4.21
N VAL A 116 28.55 22.25 -3.64
CA VAL A 116 28.16 20.91 -4.09
C VAL A 116 27.55 20.13 -2.94
N ASP A 117 26.45 19.44 -3.21
CA ASP A 117 25.79 18.54 -2.28
C ASP A 117 25.73 17.12 -2.86
N LEU A 118 25.85 16.12 -2.00
CA LEU A 118 25.69 14.71 -2.31
C LEU A 118 24.54 14.12 -1.49
N GLN A 119 23.67 13.38 -2.15
CA GLN A 119 22.62 12.60 -1.52
C GLN A 119 22.55 11.20 -2.13
N THR A 120 22.42 10.19 -1.28
CA THR A 120 22.25 8.78 -1.67
C THR A 120 21.17 8.16 -0.80
N ASP A 121 20.20 7.49 -1.41
CA ASP A 121 19.10 6.84 -0.71
C ASP A 121 18.97 5.38 -1.19
N ILE A 122 18.68 4.47 -0.27
CA ILE A 122 18.47 3.04 -0.53
C ILE A 122 17.07 2.67 -0.04
N LEU A 123 16.23 2.23 -0.97
CA LEU A 123 14.87 1.74 -0.72
C LEU A 123 14.87 0.21 -0.66
N LEU A 124 14.29 -0.33 0.41
CA LEU A 124 14.15 -1.76 0.72
C LEU A 124 12.68 -2.16 0.82
#